data_AF-A0A7Z9CQ49-F1
#
_entry.id   AF-A0A7Z9CQ49-F1
#
_cell.length_a   1.000
_cell.length_b   1.000
_cell.length_c   1.000
_cell.angle_alpha   90.00
_cell.angle_beta   90.00
_cell.angle_gamma   90.00
#
_symmetry.space_group_name_H-M   'P 1'
#
loop_
_entity.id
_entity.type
_entity.pdbx_description
1 polymer ?
#
loop_
_entity_poly.entity_id
_entity_poly.type
_entity_poly.pdbx_seq_one_letter_code
_entity_poly.pdbx_strand_id
1 'polypeptide(L)'
;MSESGAKLPVIAIGHSFGARAMTRALFSSPLINNEKMVTSPVNLAVSLQGAMSINRFFPSLGNEGAPYRDYVSLVNTKIVLTASRFDSAVKIAKWTDPAGGDKSYKKACTDPDYSRAFHCMTASDTSAKIKNGIFSLCNRGEISKECTDPFKNITGPRKIDYIDTSNGITEFNSFGTGGGAHNDIYRLPMGRLLWRLIEVYAMEQNH
;
A
#
# COMPACT_ATOMS: atom_id res chain seq x y z
N MET A 1 -25.49 1.30 -9.11
CA MET A 1 -25.94 2.63 -8.65
C MET A 1 -26.61 2.41 -7.30
N SER A 2 -26.30 3.23 -6.28
CA SER A 2 -27.04 3.18 -5.02
C SER A 2 -28.47 3.66 -5.25
N GLU A 3 -29.41 3.30 -4.38
CA GLU A 3 -30.81 3.76 -4.43
C GLU A 3 -30.93 5.29 -4.41
N SER A 4 -29.89 6.02 -3.99
CA SER A 4 -29.85 7.48 -3.94
C SER A 4 -29.20 8.15 -5.16
N GLY A 5 -28.74 7.39 -6.16
CA GLY A 5 -27.99 7.93 -7.30
C GLY A 5 -26.55 8.35 -6.97
N ALA A 6 -26.12 8.24 -5.71
CA ALA A 6 -24.75 8.53 -5.29
C ALA A 6 -23.78 7.44 -5.81
N LYS A 7 -22.68 7.88 -6.43
CA LYS A 7 -21.60 6.99 -6.86
C LYS A 7 -20.84 6.53 -5.61
N LEU A 8 -21.03 5.27 -5.21
CA LEU A 8 -20.34 4.69 -4.07
C LEU A 8 -18.84 4.55 -4.39
N PRO A 9 -17.94 4.87 -3.44
CA PRO A 9 -16.52 4.67 -3.64
C PRO A 9 -16.20 3.17 -3.76
N VAL A 10 -15.30 2.85 -4.68
CA VAL A 10 -14.82 1.48 -4.89
C VAL A 10 -13.44 1.33 -4.26
N ILE A 11 -13.34 0.44 -3.28
CA ILE A 11 -12.09 0.15 -2.56
C ILE A 11 -11.66 -1.27 -2.91
N ALA A 12 -10.43 -1.42 -3.39
CA ALA A 12 -9.83 -2.71 -3.69
C ALA A 12 -8.74 -3.01 -2.66
N ILE A 13 -8.82 -4.16 -2.00
CA ILE A 13 -7.82 -4.62 -1.03
C ILE A 13 -7.36 -6.00 -1.47
N GLY A 14 -6.06 -6.17 -1.60
CA GLY A 14 -5.44 -7.45 -1.88
C GLY A 14 -4.33 -7.73 -0.89
N HIS A 15 -4.16 -9.00 -0.53
CA HIS A 15 -3.05 -9.45 0.32
C HIS A 15 -2.16 -10.44 -0.44
N SER A 16 -0.84 -10.37 -0.26
CA SER A 16 0.09 -11.32 -0.87
C SER A 16 -0.09 -11.47 -2.39
N PHE A 17 -0.42 -12.66 -2.89
CA PHE A 17 -0.73 -12.90 -4.30
C PHE A 17 -2.04 -12.21 -4.74
N GLY A 18 -3.01 -12.05 -3.84
CA GLY A 18 -4.21 -11.24 -4.07
C GLY A 18 -3.87 -9.77 -4.32
N ALA A 19 -2.88 -9.21 -3.62
CA ALA A 19 -2.34 -7.87 -3.90
C ALA A 19 -1.73 -7.78 -5.30
N ARG A 20 -0.99 -8.82 -5.74
CA ARG A 20 -0.45 -8.90 -7.10
C ARG A 20 -1.57 -8.94 -8.14
N ALA A 21 -2.58 -9.78 -7.94
CA ALA A 21 -3.72 -9.92 -8.84
C ALA A 21 -4.53 -8.61 -8.92
N MET A 22 -4.87 -8.02 -7.78
CA MET A 22 -5.54 -6.72 -7.69
C MET A 22 -4.76 -5.64 -8.44
N THR A 23 -3.46 -5.50 -8.15
CA THR A 23 -2.65 -4.48 -8.82
C THR A 23 -2.57 -4.75 -10.32
N ARG A 24 -2.48 -6.01 -10.76
CA ARG A 24 -2.55 -6.32 -12.20
C ARG A 24 -3.88 -5.88 -12.82
N ALA A 25 -5.00 -6.12 -12.16
CA ALA A 25 -6.31 -5.74 -12.66
C ALA A 25 -6.44 -4.22 -12.84
N LEU A 26 -5.93 -3.42 -11.91
CA LEU A 26 -5.94 -1.95 -11.99
C LEU A 26 -5.29 -1.41 -13.27
N PHE A 27 -4.28 -2.12 -13.79
CA PHE A 27 -3.51 -1.68 -14.96
C PHE A 27 -3.88 -2.42 -16.26
N SER A 28 -5.01 -3.12 -16.28
CA SER A 28 -5.41 -3.95 -17.42
C SER A 28 -6.48 -3.32 -18.32
N SER A 29 -7.01 -2.12 -18.01
CA SER A 29 -8.03 -1.47 -18.85
C SER A 29 -7.64 -1.34 -20.33
N PRO A 30 -6.37 -1.02 -20.70
CA PRO A 30 -5.98 -0.94 -22.11
C PRO A 30 -6.12 -2.26 -22.86
N LEU A 31 -5.95 -3.39 -22.16
CA LEU A 31 -6.03 -4.73 -22.74
C LEU A 31 -7.47 -5.25 -22.87
N ILE A 32 -8.39 -4.70 -22.08
CA ILE A 32 -9.79 -5.15 -22.04
C ILE A 32 -10.67 -4.23 -22.90
N ASN A 33 -10.45 -2.92 -22.82
CA ASN A 33 -11.30 -1.90 -23.42
C ASN A 33 -10.68 -1.25 -24.68
N ASN A 34 -9.50 -1.70 -25.11
CA ASN A 34 -8.73 -1.08 -26.22
C ASN A 34 -8.47 0.43 -26.00
N GLU A 35 -8.30 0.83 -24.74
CA GLU A 35 -7.98 2.20 -24.34
C GLU A 35 -6.49 2.49 -24.52
N LYS A 36 -6.14 3.72 -24.92
CA LYS A 36 -4.73 4.13 -25.02
C LYS A 36 -4.07 4.39 -23.66
N MET A 37 -4.87 4.74 -22.66
CA MET A 37 -4.41 5.08 -21.30
C MET A 37 -5.07 4.15 -20.29
N VAL A 38 -4.36 3.87 -19.20
CA VAL A 38 -4.92 3.10 -18.09
C VAL A 38 -5.99 3.93 -17.36
N THR A 39 -7.13 3.30 -17.10
CA THR A 39 -8.22 3.85 -16.29
C THR A 39 -8.65 2.84 -15.23
N SER A 40 -9.23 3.32 -14.13
CA SER A 40 -9.78 2.44 -13.10
C SER A 40 -10.96 3.11 -12.40
N PRO A 41 -12.04 2.37 -12.09
CA PRO A 41 -13.14 2.86 -11.26
C PRO A 41 -12.79 2.88 -9.76
N VAL A 42 -11.64 2.31 -9.36
CA VAL A 42 -11.22 2.17 -7.97
C VAL A 42 -10.74 3.52 -7.43
N ASN A 43 -11.26 3.95 -6.27
CA ASN A 43 -10.81 5.14 -5.56
C ASN A 43 -9.55 4.87 -4.73
N LEU A 44 -9.52 3.73 -4.04
CA LEU A 44 -8.42 3.31 -3.19
C LEU A 44 -8.05 1.86 -3.46
N ALA A 45 -6.77 1.62 -3.75
CA ALA A 45 -6.20 0.29 -3.89
C ALA A 45 -5.14 0.05 -2.80
N VAL A 46 -5.37 -0.92 -1.93
CA VAL A 46 -4.46 -1.27 -0.83
C VAL A 46 -3.83 -2.65 -1.08
N SER A 47 -2.52 -2.66 -1.31
CA SER A 47 -1.71 -3.87 -1.43
C SER A 47 -1.09 -4.22 -0.09
N LEU A 48 -1.75 -5.08 0.67
CA LEU A 48 -1.27 -5.59 1.95
C LEU A 48 -0.18 -6.65 1.71
N GLN A 49 1.04 -6.37 2.17
CA GLN A 49 2.16 -7.31 2.10
C GLN A 49 2.34 -7.93 0.69
N GLY A 50 2.35 -7.07 -0.33
CA GLY A 50 2.19 -7.50 -1.72
C GLY A 50 3.27 -8.44 -2.24
N ALA A 51 2.86 -9.56 -2.84
CA ALA A 51 3.74 -10.53 -3.50
C ALA A 51 4.06 -10.13 -4.95
N MET A 52 4.47 -8.88 -5.16
CA MET A 52 4.86 -8.32 -6.45
C MET A 52 6.09 -7.43 -6.29
N SER A 53 6.92 -7.34 -7.33
CA SER A 53 8.13 -6.51 -7.31
C SER A 53 7.81 -5.02 -7.42
N ILE A 54 8.44 -4.18 -6.58
CA ILE A 54 8.36 -2.72 -6.70
C ILE A 54 8.92 -2.21 -8.04
N ASN A 55 9.79 -2.99 -8.70
CA ASN A 55 10.37 -2.62 -10.00
C ASN A 55 9.33 -2.60 -11.12
N ARG A 56 8.14 -3.17 -10.91
CA ARG A 56 7.04 -3.15 -11.88
C ARG A 56 6.46 -1.75 -12.12
N PHE A 57 6.81 -0.77 -11.28
CA PHE A 57 6.47 0.65 -11.47
C PHE A 57 7.50 1.43 -12.30
N PHE A 58 8.68 0.85 -12.59
CA PHE A 58 9.78 1.59 -13.19
C PHE A 58 10.32 0.88 -14.43
N PRO A 59 10.28 1.53 -15.60
CA PRO A 59 10.96 1.01 -16.79
C PRO A 59 12.43 0.72 -16.48
N SER A 60 12.93 -0.43 -16.95
CA SER A 60 14.34 -0.82 -16.90
C SER A 60 14.96 -1.10 -15.52
N LEU A 61 14.21 -1.02 -14.41
CA LEU A 61 14.72 -1.39 -13.07
C LEU A 61 14.46 -2.86 -12.69
N GLY A 62 13.86 -3.66 -13.57
CA GLY A 62 13.63 -5.08 -13.31
C GLY A 62 13.30 -5.91 -14.55
N ASN A 63 13.40 -7.24 -14.39
CA ASN A 63 13.21 -8.21 -15.49
C ASN A 63 11.74 -8.57 -15.76
N GLU A 64 10.81 -8.14 -14.89
CA GLU A 64 9.37 -8.43 -15.02
C GLU A 64 8.63 -7.42 -15.92
N GLY A 65 9.37 -6.47 -16.52
CA GLY A 65 8.80 -5.30 -17.18
C GLY A 65 8.19 -4.30 -16.19
N ALA A 66 7.61 -3.22 -16.73
CA ALA A 66 7.00 -2.15 -15.95
C ALA A 66 5.51 -1.96 -16.28
N PRO A 67 4.64 -2.93 -15.93
CA PRO A 67 3.20 -2.86 -16.21
C PRO A 67 2.47 -1.82 -15.35
N TYR A 68 3.11 -1.27 -14.31
CA TYR A 68 2.52 -0.29 -13.41
C TYR A 68 3.15 1.11 -13.58
N ARG A 69 3.99 1.30 -14.61
CA ARG A 69 4.69 2.58 -14.88
C ARG A 69 3.75 3.78 -15.03
N ASP A 70 2.54 3.54 -15.53
CA ASP A 70 1.56 4.59 -15.81
C ASP A 70 0.65 4.87 -14.59
N TYR A 71 1.12 4.61 -13.37
CA TYR A 71 0.34 4.80 -12.13
C TYR A 71 -0.14 6.24 -11.95
N VAL A 72 0.59 7.21 -12.50
CA VAL A 72 0.20 8.63 -12.52
C VAL A 72 -1.06 8.90 -13.34
N SER A 73 -1.37 8.04 -14.33
CA SER A 73 -2.55 8.15 -15.19
C SER A 73 -3.84 7.67 -14.51
N LEU A 74 -3.73 6.95 -13.39
CA LEU A 74 -4.87 6.55 -12.56
C LEU A 74 -5.39 7.73 -11.73
N VAL A 75 -5.96 8.73 -12.40
CA VAL A 75 -6.33 10.03 -11.81
C VAL A 75 -7.35 9.95 -10.66
N ASN A 76 -8.14 8.88 -10.61
CA ASN A 76 -9.14 8.64 -9.56
C ASN A 76 -8.68 7.65 -8.50
N THR A 77 -7.54 6.97 -8.70
CA THR A 77 -7.08 5.91 -7.81
C THR A 77 -5.89 6.36 -7.00
N LYS A 78 -5.96 6.13 -5.68
CA LYS A 78 -4.81 6.13 -4.80
C LYS A 78 -4.31 4.70 -4.62
N ILE A 79 -3.01 4.50 -4.81
CA ILE A 79 -2.36 3.21 -4.54
C ILE A 79 -1.59 3.32 -3.22
N VAL A 80 -1.83 2.36 -2.33
CA VAL A 80 -1.15 2.21 -1.05
C VAL A 80 -0.53 0.81 -0.99
N LEU A 81 0.74 0.73 -0.64
CA LEU A 81 1.46 -0.50 -0.39
C LEU A 81 1.81 -0.59 1.10
N THR A 82 1.77 -1.79 1.68
CA THR A 82 2.33 -2.03 3.02
C THR A 82 3.54 -2.94 2.96
N ALA A 83 4.48 -2.72 3.86
CA ALA A 83 5.60 -3.60 4.11
C ALA A 83 5.81 -3.83 5.61
N SER A 84 6.46 -4.94 5.96
CA SER A 84 6.91 -5.21 7.32
C SER A 84 8.25 -5.94 7.33
N ARG A 85 9.09 -5.64 8.32
CA ARG A 85 10.33 -6.37 8.59
C ARG A 85 10.10 -7.77 9.17
N PHE A 86 8.90 -8.01 9.70
CA PHE A 86 8.49 -9.30 10.26
C PHE A 86 7.86 -10.22 9.23
N ASP A 87 7.58 -9.70 8.03
CA ASP A 87 7.21 -10.52 6.89
C ASP A 87 8.46 -11.22 6.33
N SER A 88 8.44 -12.55 6.44
CA SER A 88 9.49 -13.40 5.93
C SER A 88 9.03 -14.31 4.80
N ALA A 89 7.75 -14.27 4.40
CA ALA A 89 7.26 -14.97 3.22
C ALA A 89 7.98 -14.44 1.96
N VAL A 90 8.31 -13.16 1.97
CA VAL A 90 9.11 -12.49 0.95
C VAL A 90 10.56 -12.96 0.84
N LYS A 91 11.13 -13.66 1.84
CA LYS A 91 12.48 -14.26 1.74
C LYS A 91 12.55 -15.41 0.75
N ILE A 92 11.41 -15.98 0.37
CA ILE A 92 11.30 -17.11 -0.56
C ILE A 92 11.45 -16.63 -2.03
N ALA A 93 11.17 -15.35 -2.31
CA ALA A 93 11.34 -14.75 -3.63
C ALA A 93 12.70 -14.03 -3.77
N LYS A 94 13.82 -14.77 -3.66
CA LYS A 94 15.20 -14.20 -3.76
C LYS A 94 15.51 -13.47 -5.07
N TRP A 95 14.69 -13.65 -6.10
CA TRP A 95 14.86 -13.05 -7.43
C TRP A 95 14.07 -11.76 -7.65
N THR A 96 13.34 -11.25 -6.64
CA THR A 96 12.57 -9.99 -6.76
C THR A 96 12.74 -9.08 -5.55
N ASP A 97 12.33 -7.81 -5.70
CA ASP A 97 12.18 -6.83 -4.62
C ASP A 97 10.69 -6.76 -4.21
N PRO A 98 10.16 -7.71 -3.43
CA PRO A 98 8.73 -7.80 -3.16
C PRO A 98 8.24 -6.65 -2.29
N ALA A 99 7.12 -6.05 -2.66
CA ALA A 99 6.54 -4.90 -1.99
C ALA A 99 6.15 -5.15 -0.52
N GLY A 100 5.89 -6.39 -0.11
CA GLY A 100 5.63 -6.69 1.31
C GLY A 100 6.84 -6.62 2.24
N GLY A 101 8.06 -6.58 1.71
CA GLY A 101 9.28 -6.67 2.52
C GLY A 101 9.90 -5.31 2.88
N ASP A 102 10.40 -5.20 4.12
CA ASP A 102 11.14 -4.03 4.62
C ASP A 102 12.35 -3.63 3.75
N LYS A 103 13.02 -4.59 3.10
CA LYS A 103 14.12 -4.27 2.18
C LYS A 103 13.66 -3.41 1.00
N SER A 104 12.53 -3.77 0.40
CA SER A 104 11.93 -3.06 -0.72
C SER A 104 11.40 -1.70 -0.28
N TYR A 105 10.79 -1.63 0.91
CA TYR A 105 10.40 -0.36 1.52
C TYR A 105 11.59 0.57 1.71
N LYS A 106 12.66 0.11 2.37
CA LYS A 106 13.88 0.90 2.55
C LYS A 106 14.45 1.37 1.22
N LYS A 107 14.58 0.47 0.24
CA LYS A 107 15.03 0.77 -1.12
C LYS A 107 14.18 1.88 -1.74
N ALA A 108 12.85 1.70 -1.76
CA ALA A 108 11.90 2.68 -2.30
C ALA A 108 12.01 4.07 -1.67
N CYS A 109 12.36 4.12 -0.38
CA CYS A 109 12.39 5.35 0.40
C CYS A 109 13.75 6.05 0.46
N THR A 110 14.85 5.38 0.09
CA THR A 110 16.21 5.94 0.16
C THR A 110 16.90 6.05 -1.18
N ASP A 111 16.53 5.20 -2.14
CA ASP A 111 17.14 5.19 -3.46
C ASP A 111 16.51 6.29 -4.35
N PRO A 112 17.31 7.23 -4.90
CA PRO A 112 16.82 8.31 -5.76
C PRO A 112 16.02 7.85 -6.98
N ASP A 113 16.31 6.65 -7.49
CA ASP A 113 15.62 6.09 -8.67
C ASP A 113 14.16 5.74 -8.34
N TYR A 114 13.86 5.48 -7.07
CA TYR A 114 12.53 5.08 -6.60
C TYR A 114 11.80 6.20 -5.85
N SER A 115 12.51 7.04 -5.10
CA SER A 115 11.94 8.00 -4.15
C SER A 115 11.02 9.05 -4.78
N ARG A 116 11.11 9.24 -6.10
CA ARG A 116 10.22 10.14 -6.85
C ARG A 116 8.79 9.60 -6.94
N ALA A 117 8.61 8.29 -7.00
CA ALA A 117 7.31 7.66 -7.15
C ALA A 117 6.64 7.31 -5.81
N PHE A 118 7.42 7.15 -4.74
CA PHE A 118 6.91 6.74 -3.44
C PHE A 118 6.84 7.87 -2.42
N HIS A 119 5.76 7.87 -1.66
CA HIS A 119 5.59 8.65 -0.45
C HIS A 119 5.64 7.68 0.74
N CYS A 120 6.71 7.76 1.51
CA CYS A 120 7.00 6.77 2.55
C CYS A 120 6.50 7.22 3.92
N MET A 121 5.78 6.32 4.59
CA MET A 121 5.17 6.54 5.90
C MET A 121 5.45 5.36 6.84
N THR A 122 5.25 5.58 8.13
CA THR A 122 5.30 4.54 9.14
C THR A 122 4.00 4.53 9.93
N ALA A 123 3.41 3.36 10.08
CA ALA A 123 2.22 3.15 10.88
C ALA A 123 2.57 2.33 12.13
N SER A 124 1.97 2.71 13.25
CA SER A 124 2.22 2.07 14.54
C SER A 124 0.92 1.90 15.32
N ASP A 125 0.79 0.78 16.01
CA ASP A 125 -0.31 0.53 16.95
C ASP A 125 0.17 -0.26 18.18
N THR A 126 -0.09 0.27 19.37
CA THR A 126 0.35 -0.36 20.63
C THR A 126 -0.70 -1.23 21.30
N SER A 127 -1.88 -1.39 20.71
CA SER A 127 -3.05 -2.03 21.36
C SER A 127 -2.88 -3.52 21.63
N ALA A 128 -1.92 -4.17 20.96
CA ALA A 128 -1.57 -5.56 21.24
C ALA A 128 -0.69 -5.72 22.50
N LYS A 129 -0.08 -4.63 23.00
CA LYS A 129 0.89 -4.64 24.10
C LYS A 129 0.38 -3.90 25.33
N ILE A 130 -0.51 -2.92 25.17
CA ILE A 130 -0.95 -2.01 26.23
C ILE A 130 -2.48 -1.82 26.14
N LYS A 131 -3.16 -1.81 27.29
CA LYS A 131 -4.58 -1.47 27.40
C LYS A 131 -4.79 -0.02 26.92
N ASN A 132 -5.77 0.21 26.05
CA ASN A 132 -6.01 1.50 25.37
C ASN A 132 -4.83 1.97 24.50
N GLY A 133 -4.22 1.06 23.75
CA GLY A 133 -3.15 1.41 22.81
C GLY A 133 -3.55 2.45 21.77
N ILE A 134 -2.55 3.16 21.27
CA ILE A 134 -2.68 4.30 20.37
C ILE A 134 -2.29 3.86 18.96
N PHE A 135 -3.11 4.23 17.98
CA PHE A 135 -2.78 4.15 16.56
C PHE A 135 -2.17 5.47 16.09
N SER A 136 -1.14 5.39 15.25
CA SER A 136 -0.50 6.55 14.63
C SER A 136 -0.02 6.22 13.22
N LEU A 137 -0.04 7.23 12.35
CA LEU A 137 0.49 7.17 10.99
C LEU A 137 1.27 8.46 10.74
N CYS A 138 2.54 8.32 10.40
CA CYS A 138 3.51 9.41 10.34
C CYS A 138 4.28 9.40 9.03
N ASN A 139 4.86 10.56 8.65
CA ASN A 139 5.86 10.56 7.61
C ASN A 139 7.09 9.76 8.06
N ARG A 140 7.76 9.11 7.11
CA ARG A 140 9.00 8.38 7.42
C ARG A 140 10.03 9.33 8.05
N GLY A 141 10.55 8.93 9.21
CA GLY A 141 11.59 9.67 9.93
C GLY A 141 11.06 10.60 11.02
N GLU A 142 9.75 10.81 11.12
CA GLU A 142 9.14 11.47 12.28
C GLU A 142 9.08 10.47 13.45
N ILE A 143 9.65 10.86 14.61
CA ILE A 143 9.80 10.00 15.81
C ILE A 143 9.04 10.60 17.01
N SER A 144 8.35 11.73 16.84
CA SER A 144 7.57 12.35 17.89
C SER A 144 6.32 11.53 18.23
N LYS A 145 5.85 11.61 19.49
CA LYS A 145 4.59 10.99 19.93
C LYS A 145 3.36 11.56 19.18
N GLU A 146 3.49 12.77 18.67
CA GLU A 146 2.55 13.44 17.79
C GLU A 146 3.33 13.85 16.53
N CYS A 147 3.25 13.03 15.49
CA CYS A 147 3.82 13.33 14.19
C CYS A 147 2.83 14.16 13.36
N THR A 148 3.34 14.85 12.35
CA THR A 148 2.47 15.60 11.45
C THR A 148 1.61 14.62 10.67
N ASP A 149 0.29 14.86 10.61
CA ASP A 149 -0.61 14.05 9.78
C ASP A 149 -0.11 14.07 8.33
N PRO A 150 0.33 12.92 7.77
CA PRO A 150 0.94 12.87 6.44
C PRO A 150 -0.05 13.26 5.33
N PHE A 151 -1.33 13.37 5.64
CA PHE A 151 -2.38 13.74 4.68
C PHE A 151 -2.74 15.23 4.72
N LYS A 152 -2.21 16.01 5.67
CA LYS A 152 -2.61 17.41 5.86
C LYS A 152 -2.22 18.34 4.69
N ASN A 153 -1.25 17.94 3.86
CA ASN A 153 -0.76 18.70 2.72
C ASN A 153 -0.37 17.79 1.55
N ILE A 154 -1.31 17.00 1.02
CA ILE A 154 -1.08 16.19 -0.20
C ILE A 154 -1.01 17.14 -1.41
N THR A 155 0.12 17.83 -1.55
CA THR A 155 0.42 18.74 -2.65
C THR A 155 1.62 18.21 -3.42
N GLY A 156 1.58 18.27 -4.75
CA GLY A 156 2.66 17.79 -5.62
C GLY A 156 2.29 16.60 -6.50
N PRO A 157 3.29 15.99 -7.17
CA PRO A 157 3.05 14.92 -8.13
C PRO A 157 2.42 13.70 -7.47
N ARG A 158 1.54 13.00 -8.20
CA ARG A 158 0.89 11.78 -7.71
C ARG A 158 1.96 10.74 -7.35
N LYS A 159 1.92 10.28 -6.10
CA LYS A 159 2.82 9.25 -5.57
C LYS A 159 2.04 8.05 -5.05
N ILE A 160 2.70 6.90 -5.05
CA ILE A 160 2.25 5.68 -4.39
C ILE A 160 2.62 5.82 -2.92
N ASP A 161 1.64 5.64 -2.04
CA ASP A 161 1.95 5.60 -0.62
C ASP A 161 2.53 4.24 -0.27
N TYR A 162 3.61 4.24 0.50
CA TYR A 162 4.26 3.02 0.94
C TYR A 162 4.44 3.10 2.46
N ILE A 163 3.81 2.18 3.18
CA ILE A 163 3.66 2.25 4.63
C ILE A 163 4.41 1.08 5.27
N ASP A 164 5.36 1.38 6.15
CA ASP A 164 5.93 0.40 7.05
C ASP A 164 4.96 0.12 8.20
N THR A 165 4.49 -1.12 8.31
CA THR A 165 3.54 -1.60 9.33
C THR A 165 4.21 -2.47 10.40
N SER A 166 5.54 -2.44 10.50
CA SER A 166 6.30 -3.29 11.41
C SER A 166 5.98 -3.04 12.90
N ASN A 167 5.46 -1.87 13.28
CA ASN A 167 5.31 -1.50 14.69
C ASN A 167 3.91 -1.85 15.23
N GLY A 168 3.69 -3.12 15.57
CA GLY A 168 2.46 -3.59 16.21
C GLY A 168 1.26 -3.79 15.29
N ILE A 169 1.40 -3.49 14.00
CA ILE A 169 0.35 -3.74 12.99
C ILE A 169 0.56 -5.12 12.33
N THR A 170 1.71 -5.31 11.69
CA THR A 170 2.14 -6.56 11.05
C THR A 170 3.44 -7.01 11.72
N GLU A 171 3.33 -7.62 12.90
CA GLU A 171 4.46 -7.94 13.78
C GLU A 171 4.47 -9.41 14.23
N PHE A 172 3.31 -10.05 14.34
CA PHE A 172 3.16 -11.34 15.00
C PHE A 172 3.03 -12.47 13.98
N ASN A 173 3.68 -13.60 14.24
CA ASN A 173 3.49 -14.78 13.40
C ASN A 173 2.05 -15.31 13.52
N SER A 174 1.39 -15.61 12.41
CA SER A 174 0.06 -16.24 12.44
C SER A 174 0.21 -17.74 12.66
N PHE A 175 -0.55 -18.27 13.63
CA PHE A 175 -0.52 -19.68 14.00
C PHE A 175 -0.80 -20.59 12.79
N GLY A 176 0.01 -21.64 12.61
CA GLY A 176 -0.15 -22.61 11.52
C GLY A 176 0.30 -22.13 10.14
N THR A 177 0.97 -20.99 10.02
CA THR A 177 1.43 -20.45 8.73
C THR A 177 2.97 -20.37 8.64
N GLY A 178 3.50 -20.53 7.42
CA GLY A 178 4.89 -20.19 7.10
C GLY A 178 5.01 -18.71 6.69
N GLY A 179 6.16 -18.09 6.93
CA GLY A 179 6.42 -16.71 6.47
C GLY A 179 6.35 -15.60 7.52
N GLY A 180 6.27 -15.93 8.83
CA GLY A 180 6.32 -14.93 9.91
C GLY A 180 5.04 -14.09 9.95
N ALA A 181 5.16 -12.77 10.09
CA ALA A 181 4.00 -11.88 10.19
C ALA A 181 3.23 -11.65 8.88
N HIS A 182 3.50 -12.43 7.83
CA HIS A 182 2.89 -12.23 6.51
C HIS A 182 1.36 -12.22 6.57
N ASN A 183 0.74 -13.07 7.39
CA ASN A 183 -0.71 -13.16 7.54
C ASN A 183 -1.27 -12.33 8.72
N ASP A 184 -0.45 -11.49 9.35
CA ASP A 184 -0.85 -10.61 10.46
C ASP A 184 -1.60 -9.37 9.97
N ILE A 185 -2.69 -9.61 9.24
CA ILE A 185 -3.50 -8.58 8.58
C ILE A 185 -4.94 -8.52 9.11
N TYR A 186 -5.36 -9.50 9.91
CA TYR A 186 -6.74 -9.63 10.39
C TYR A 186 -6.98 -8.97 11.76
N ARG A 187 -5.98 -8.27 12.29
CA ARG A 187 -6.05 -7.68 13.63
C ARG A 187 -6.58 -6.24 13.58
N LEU A 188 -7.14 -5.79 14.70
CA LEU A 188 -7.64 -4.43 14.88
C LEU A 188 -6.67 -3.33 14.41
N PRO A 189 -5.34 -3.40 14.67
CA PRO A 189 -4.38 -2.45 14.13
C PRO A 189 -4.42 -2.26 12.61
N MET A 190 -4.55 -3.35 11.84
CA MET A 190 -4.67 -3.28 10.37
C MET A 190 -6.02 -2.67 9.97
N GLY A 191 -7.10 -3.03 10.69
CA GLY A 191 -8.41 -2.44 10.49
C GLY A 191 -8.41 -0.91 10.66
N ARG A 192 -7.72 -0.39 11.68
CA ARG A 192 -7.55 1.06 11.91
C ARG A 192 -6.78 1.73 10.78
N LEU A 193 -5.69 1.11 10.31
CA LEU A 193 -4.95 1.62 9.15
C LEU A 193 -5.85 1.68 7.91
N LEU A 194 -6.54 0.59 7.58
CA LEU A 194 -7.45 0.54 6.43
C LEU A 194 -8.56 1.58 6.54
N TRP A 195 -9.18 1.72 7.72
CA TRP A 195 -10.22 2.71 7.95
C TRP A 195 -9.72 4.14 7.72
N ARG A 196 -8.56 4.48 8.30
CA ARG A 196 -7.94 5.80 8.09
C ARG A 196 -7.67 6.09 6.61
N LEU A 197 -7.21 5.10 5.85
CA LEU A 197 -6.99 5.26 4.41
C LEU A 197 -8.30 5.45 3.63
N ILE A 198 -9.37 4.75 4.03
CA ILE A 198 -10.69 4.87 3.43
C ILE A 198 -11.28 6.26 3.65
N GLU A 199 -11.21 6.79 4.88
CA GLU A 199 -11.68 8.14 5.20
C GLU A 199 -11.03 9.17 4.27
N VAL A 200 -9.70 9.15 4.19
CA VAL A 200 -8.90 10.13 3.44
C VAL A 200 -9.07 10.00 1.92
N TYR A 201 -9.06 8.78 1.38
CA TYR A 201 -8.97 8.58 -0.07
C TYR A 201 -10.28 8.20 -0.76
N ALA A 202 -11.26 7.70 -0.02
CA ALA A 202 -12.51 7.20 -0.59
C ALA A 202 -13.73 8.01 -0.14
N MET A 203 -13.68 8.68 1.01
CA MET A 203 -14.82 9.44 1.54
C MET A 203 -14.64 10.95 1.36
N GLU A 204 -13.49 11.52 1.69
CA GLU A 204 -13.23 12.97 1.63
C GLU A 204 -13.16 13.55 0.19
N GLN A 205 -13.10 12.72 -0.85
CA GLN A 205 -13.09 13.18 -2.26
C GLN A 205 -14.48 13.42 -2.87
N ASN A 206 -15.57 13.27 -2.08
CA ASN A 206 -16.95 13.39 -2.54
C ASN A 206 -17.68 14.66 -2.04
N HIS A 207 -16.94 15.69 -1.60
CA HIS A 207 -17.50 16.99 -1.20
C HIS A 207 -17.02 18.12 -2.10
#